data_AF-A0A7J2R514-F1
#
_entry.id   AF-A0A7J2R514-F1
#
_cell.length_a   1.000
_cell.length_b   1.000
_cell.length_c   1.000
_cell.angle_alpha   90.00
_cell.angle_beta   90.00
_cell.angle_gamma   90.00
#
_symmetry.space_group_name_H-M   'P 1'
#
loop_
_entity.id
_entity.type
_entity.pdbx_description
1 polymer ?
#
loop_
_entity_poly.entity_id
_entity_poly.type
_entity_poly.pdbx_seq_one_letter_code
_entity_poly.pdbx_strand_id
1 'polypeptide(L)'
;MSISVKLFGDLREKFPHKKYSGGIPSTLKIESDKLKTVLDILKELDIDDDEISHIFVNGIYSGSGKTVKKGDRVGIFPKRMGLMFKEITQIKSIYVKIVLHDELRNFGLAETVVDLPEGSTIKSILKKYRITQLSDRLEIIVNDKPIHKINYVIKDWDNIAIFLL
;
A
#
# COMPACT_ATOMS: atom_id res chain seq x y z
N MET A 1 21.59 -3.37 1.70
CA MET A 1 21.47 -2.00 1.15
C MET A 1 20.94 -1.08 2.22
N SER A 2 21.19 0.22 2.14
CA SER A 2 20.72 1.20 3.13
C SER A 2 19.51 1.96 2.59
N ILE A 3 18.39 1.91 3.32
CA ILE A 3 17.15 2.66 3.04
C ILE A 3 16.85 3.56 4.23
N SER A 4 16.43 4.79 3.95
CA SER A 4 16.04 5.76 4.97
C SER A 4 14.52 5.74 5.14
N VAL A 5 14.04 5.32 6.30
CA VAL A 5 12.61 5.23 6.62
C VAL A 5 12.23 6.32 7.61
N LYS A 6 11.30 7.19 7.21
CA LYS A 6 10.72 8.24 8.05
C LYS A 6 9.37 7.77 8.57
N LEU A 7 9.27 7.64 9.90
CA LEU A 7 8.02 7.29 10.58
C LEU A 7 7.40 8.56 11.15
N PHE A 8 6.13 8.77 10.84
CA PHE A 8 5.36 9.94 11.27
C PHE A 8 4.36 9.57 12.37
N GLY A 9 3.96 10.58 13.16
CA GLY A 9 2.93 10.43 14.18
C GLY A 9 3.25 9.37 15.24
N ASP A 10 2.25 8.55 15.55
CA ASP A 10 2.29 7.46 16.54
C ASP A 10 3.13 6.25 16.08
N LEU A 11 3.43 6.09 14.78
CA LEU A 11 4.33 5.02 14.31
C LEU A 11 5.74 5.12 14.91
N ARG A 12 6.20 6.31 15.28
CA ARG A 12 7.51 6.48 15.94
C ARG A 12 7.51 5.95 17.38
N GLU A 13 6.35 5.98 18.04
CA GLU A 13 6.22 5.63 19.45
C GLU A 13 6.37 4.12 19.65
N LYS A 14 6.18 3.33 18.57
CA LYS A 14 6.41 1.88 18.54
C LYS A 14 7.87 1.46 18.64
N PHE A 15 8.84 2.34 18.36
CA PHE A 15 10.27 1.98 18.45
C PHE A 15 11.06 2.89 19.39
N PRO A 16 10.71 2.95 20.69
CA PRO A 16 11.35 3.85 21.65
C PRO A 16 12.84 3.55 21.87
N HIS A 17 13.27 2.31 21.57
CA HIS A 17 14.65 1.85 21.78
C HIS A 17 15.55 1.94 20.54
N LYS A 18 15.02 2.35 19.37
CA LYS A 18 15.85 2.51 18.17
C LYS A 18 16.55 3.87 18.19
N LYS A 19 17.85 3.89 17.90
CA LYS A 19 18.62 5.14 17.74
C LYS A 19 18.07 5.90 16.52
N TYR A 20 17.24 6.89 16.78
CA TYR A 20 16.78 7.83 15.75
C TYR A 20 17.86 8.87 15.49
N SER A 21 18.09 9.21 14.22
CA SER A 21 18.88 10.38 13.84
C SER A 21 17.97 11.50 13.37
N GLY A 22 18.07 12.68 13.98
CA GLY A 22 17.26 13.87 13.63
C GLY A 22 16.01 14.04 14.51
N GLY A 23 15.48 15.26 14.55
CA GLY A 23 14.27 15.64 15.28
C GLY A 23 12.99 15.02 14.72
N ILE A 24 11.85 15.69 14.87
CA ILE A 24 10.57 15.22 14.34
C ILE A 24 10.52 15.53 12.83
N PRO A 25 10.33 14.56 11.91
CA PRO A 25 10.04 13.12 12.09
C PRO A 25 11.27 12.22 12.27
N SER A 26 11.07 11.13 13.02
CA SER A 26 12.08 10.11 13.31
C SER A 26 12.53 9.38 12.04
N THR A 27 13.83 9.41 11.76
CA THR A 27 14.44 8.69 10.63
C THR A 27 15.18 7.46 11.12
N LEU A 28 14.81 6.29 10.60
CA LEU A 28 15.48 5.01 10.78
C LEU A 28 16.29 4.66 9.53
N LYS A 29 17.53 4.22 9.71
CA LYS A 29 18.27 3.56 8.63
C LYS A 29 18.10 2.06 8.78
N ILE A 30 17.59 1.41 7.75
CA ILE A 30 17.50 -0.05 7.70
C ILE A 30 18.58 -0.55 6.76
N GLU A 31 19.45 -1.41 7.27
CA GLU A 31 20.52 -2.06 6.50
C GLU A 31 20.14 -3.52 6.28
N SER A 32 19.69 -3.83 5.06
CA SER A 32 19.37 -5.21 4.69
C SER A 32 19.42 -5.36 3.17
N ASP A 33 20.02 -6.43 2.67
CA ASP A 33 20.00 -6.79 1.24
C ASP A 33 18.75 -7.59 0.85
N LYS A 34 17.91 -7.96 1.83
CA LYS A 34 16.72 -8.79 1.60
C LYS A 34 15.47 -7.98 1.27
N LEU A 35 15.46 -6.68 1.57
CA LEU A 35 14.33 -5.81 1.30
C LEU A 35 14.18 -5.62 -0.22
N LYS A 36 12.99 -5.77 -0.77
CA LYS A 36 12.74 -5.52 -2.20
C LYS A 36 11.61 -4.54 -2.41
N THR A 37 10.67 -4.49 -1.46
CA THR A 37 9.46 -3.68 -1.52
C THR A 37 9.24 -2.91 -0.23
N VAL A 38 8.35 -1.92 -0.25
CA VAL A 38 7.89 -1.25 0.97
C VAL A 38 7.23 -2.26 1.92
N LEU A 39 6.51 -3.27 1.42
CA LEU A 39 5.90 -4.31 2.24
C LEU A 39 6.94 -5.08 3.06
N ASP A 40 8.14 -5.31 2.53
CA ASP A 40 9.23 -5.94 3.29
C ASP A 40 9.71 -5.04 4.43
N ILE A 41 9.75 -3.72 4.20
CA ILE A 41 10.06 -2.72 5.25
C ILE A 41 8.99 -2.74 6.34
N LEU A 42 7.71 -2.79 5.97
CA LEU A 42 6.61 -2.85 6.93
C LEU A 42 6.71 -4.09 7.82
N LYS A 43 7.01 -5.25 7.23
CA LYS A 43 7.23 -6.50 7.96
C LYS A 43 8.44 -6.44 8.89
N GLU A 44 9.57 -5.90 8.44
CA GLU A 44 10.78 -5.72 9.26
C GLU A 44 10.52 -4.80 10.47
N LEU A 45 9.59 -3.87 10.32
CA LEU A 45 9.18 -2.94 11.38
C LEU A 45 7.97 -3.45 12.18
N ASP A 46 7.38 -4.60 11.84
CA ASP A 46 6.16 -5.08 12.49
C ASP A 46 5.02 -4.02 12.48
N ILE A 47 4.83 -3.37 11.33
CA ILE A 47 3.76 -2.41 11.08
C ILE A 47 2.75 -3.06 10.13
N ASP A 48 1.49 -3.13 10.53
CA ASP A 48 0.43 -3.61 9.64
C ASP A 48 0.07 -2.53 8.61
N ASP A 49 -0.18 -2.96 7.37
CA ASP A 49 -0.68 -2.12 6.28
C ASP A 49 -2.01 -1.41 6.66
N ASP A 50 -2.79 -1.94 7.59
CA ASP A 50 -4.03 -1.35 8.11
C ASP A 50 -3.82 -0.18 9.09
N GLU A 51 -2.60 -0.04 9.61
CA GLU A 51 -2.20 1.08 10.47
C GLU A 51 -1.75 2.31 9.66
N ILE A 52 -1.62 2.16 8.34
CA ILE A 52 -1.00 3.14 7.45
C ILE A 52 -2.10 3.86 6.65
N SER A 53 -1.96 5.19 6.52
CA SER A 53 -2.76 5.97 5.57
C SER A 53 -2.04 6.16 4.24
N HIS A 54 -0.76 6.55 4.28
CA HIS A 54 0.00 6.94 3.11
C HIS A 54 1.44 6.44 3.16
N ILE A 55 1.96 6.09 1.99
CA ILE A 55 3.35 5.69 1.77
C ILE A 55 3.91 6.57 0.67
N PHE A 56 5.12 7.09 0.90
CA PHE A 56 5.85 7.87 -0.09
C PHE A 56 7.22 7.26 -0.33
N VAL A 57 7.58 7.01 -1.58
CA VAL A 57 8.94 6.60 -1.96
C VAL A 57 9.58 7.74 -2.74
N ASN A 58 10.67 8.29 -2.20
CA ASN A 58 11.38 9.46 -2.72
C ASN A 58 10.49 10.70 -2.93
N GLY A 59 9.43 10.86 -2.12
CA GLY A 59 8.47 11.96 -2.22
C GLY A 59 7.27 11.69 -3.12
N ILE A 60 7.22 10.52 -3.78
CA ILE A 60 6.14 10.11 -4.68
C ILE A 60 5.18 9.20 -3.93
N TYR A 61 3.89 9.51 -3.96
CA TYR A 61 2.86 8.67 -3.35
C TYR A 61 2.83 7.29 -4.01
N SER A 62 2.87 6.24 -3.18
CA SER A 62 3.11 4.86 -3.61
C SER A 62 2.28 3.88 -2.77
N GLY A 63 2.05 2.68 -3.30
CA GLY A 63 1.48 1.57 -2.52
C GLY A 63 2.55 0.74 -1.80
N SER A 64 2.12 -0.17 -0.92
CA SER A 64 3.04 -1.04 -0.15
C SER A 64 3.79 -2.06 -1.01
N GLY A 65 3.28 -2.40 -2.21
CA GLY A 65 3.98 -3.22 -3.19
C GLY A 65 5.10 -2.50 -3.95
N LYS A 66 5.31 -1.20 -3.74
CA LYS A 66 6.33 -0.43 -4.46
C LYS A 66 7.73 -0.98 -4.18
N THR A 67 8.51 -1.20 -5.24
CA THR A 67 9.91 -1.63 -5.13
C THR A 67 10.79 -0.53 -4.56
N VAL A 68 11.76 -0.92 -3.74
CA VAL A 68 12.75 -0.01 -3.13
C VAL A 68 14.17 -0.43 -3.49
N LYS A 69 15.08 0.54 -3.59
CA LYS A 69 16.50 0.34 -3.88
C LYS A 69 17.40 1.06 -2.88
N LYS A 70 18.69 0.73 -2.91
CA LYS A 70 19.73 1.40 -2.10
C LYS A 70 19.64 2.91 -2.26
N GLY A 71 19.56 3.62 -1.15
CA GLY A 71 19.49 5.09 -1.08
C GLY A 71 18.07 5.67 -1.13
N ASP A 72 17.03 4.85 -1.33
CA ASP A 72 15.66 5.35 -1.32
C ASP A 72 15.24 5.89 0.05
N ARG A 73 14.33 6.86 0.02
CA ARG A 73 13.68 7.47 1.18
C ARG A 73 12.23 7.03 1.21
N VAL A 74 11.80 6.38 2.28
CA VAL A 74 10.42 5.89 2.46
C VAL A 74 9.76 6.65 3.59
N GLY A 75 8.70 7.39 3.31
CA GLY A 75 7.85 8.02 4.34
C GLY A 75 6.62 7.16 4.60
N ILE A 76 6.35 6.84 5.87
CA ILE A 76 5.19 6.03 6.28
C ILE A 76 4.35 6.85 7.25
N PHE A 77 3.07 7.04 6.90
CA PHE A 77 2.13 7.86 7.66
C PHE A 77 1.05 7.00 8.31
N PRO A 78 0.76 7.18 9.60
CA PRO A 78 -0.30 6.44 10.27
C PRO A 78 -1.69 6.81 9.76
N LYS A 79 -2.64 5.91 9.97
CA LYS A 79 -4.06 6.10 9.60
C LYS A 79 -4.67 7.37 10.20
N ARG A 80 -4.31 7.70 11.44
CA ARG A 80 -4.78 8.91 12.16
C ARG A 80 -4.39 10.22 11.47
N MET A 81 -3.34 10.22 10.64
CA MET A 81 -2.88 11.39 9.90
C MET A 81 -3.43 11.49 8.48
N GLY A 82 -4.35 10.61 8.07
CA GLY A 82 -4.81 10.52 6.69
C GLY A 82 -5.48 11.78 6.14
N LEU A 83 -6.07 12.63 6.99
CA LEU A 83 -6.78 13.85 6.57
C LEU A 83 -5.83 15.00 6.16
N MET A 84 -4.53 14.92 6.48
CA MET A 84 -3.58 16.01 6.20
C MET A 84 -3.08 16.06 4.75
N PHE A 85 -3.45 15.09 3.92
CA PHE A 85 -2.90 14.93 2.56
C PHE A 85 -3.98 15.01 1.48
N LYS A 86 -5.00 15.85 1.65
CA LYS A 86 -6.10 16.02 0.68
C LYS A 86 -5.62 16.49 -0.71
N GLU A 87 -4.39 17.01 -0.81
CA GLU A 87 -3.76 17.49 -2.04
C GLU A 87 -2.37 16.85 -2.24
N ILE A 88 -2.33 15.54 -2.52
CA ILE A 88 -1.08 14.91 -2.96
C ILE A 88 -0.80 15.35 -4.40
N THR A 89 0.23 16.15 -4.60
CA THR A 89 0.59 16.75 -5.88
C THR A 89 1.50 15.88 -6.76
N GLN A 90 2.12 14.85 -6.19
CA GLN A 90 3.03 13.93 -6.90
C GLN A 90 2.58 12.48 -6.75
N ILE A 91 1.77 12.03 -7.71
CA ILE A 91 1.32 10.64 -7.81
C ILE A 91 1.80 10.10 -9.15
N LYS A 92 2.54 8.99 -9.11
CA LYS A 92 2.67 8.15 -10.29
C LYS A 92 1.54 7.13 -10.25
N SER A 93 0.46 7.46 -10.96
CA SER A 93 -0.75 6.63 -10.97
C SER A 93 -0.61 5.46 -11.94
N ILE A 94 -1.30 4.38 -11.62
CA ILE A 94 -1.69 3.30 -12.51
C ILE A 94 -3.22 3.34 -12.67
N TYR A 95 -3.71 2.96 -13.84
CA TYR A 95 -5.12 2.88 -14.17
C TYR A 95 -5.54 1.42 -14.24
N VAL A 96 -6.59 1.05 -13.51
CA VAL A 96 -6.99 -0.35 -13.36
C VAL A 96 -8.48 -0.48 -13.59
N LYS A 97 -8.88 -1.42 -14.44
CA LYS A 97 -10.29 -1.75 -14.62
C LYS A 97 -10.72 -2.73 -13.53
N ILE A 98 -11.77 -2.40 -12.81
CA ILE A 98 -12.34 -3.22 -11.73
C ILE A 98 -13.77 -3.58 -12.11
N VAL A 99 -14.07 -4.87 -12.04
CA VAL A 99 -15.40 -5.44 -12.27
C VAL A 99 -15.86 -6.15 -11.01
N LEU A 100 -16.96 -5.68 -10.43
CA LEU A 100 -17.61 -6.29 -9.26
C LEU A 100 -18.80 -7.14 -9.74
N HIS A 101 -18.79 -8.41 -9.34
CA HIS A 101 -19.85 -9.35 -9.68
C HIS A 101 -20.89 -9.48 -8.56
N ASP A 102 -22.12 -9.80 -8.95
CA ASP A 102 -23.23 -10.15 -8.07
C ASP A 102 -23.43 -9.16 -6.91
N GLU A 103 -23.48 -9.66 -5.67
CA GLU A 103 -23.72 -8.87 -4.46
C GLU A 103 -22.60 -7.86 -4.19
N LEU A 104 -21.41 -8.02 -4.77
CA LEU A 104 -20.31 -7.06 -4.61
C LEU A 104 -20.62 -5.72 -5.29
N ARG A 105 -21.58 -5.68 -6.21
CA ARG A 105 -22.10 -4.44 -6.82
C ARG A 105 -22.76 -3.50 -5.81
N ASN A 106 -23.09 -3.98 -4.61
CA ASN A 106 -23.58 -3.12 -3.53
C ASN A 106 -22.49 -2.22 -2.94
N PHE A 107 -21.21 -2.50 -3.20
CA PHE A 107 -20.06 -1.74 -2.69
C PHE A 107 -19.52 -0.71 -3.69
N GLY A 108 -20.01 -0.69 -4.93
CA GLY A 108 -19.55 0.24 -5.96
C GLY A 108 -20.15 -0.05 -7.34
N LEU A 109 -19.71 0.69 -8.36
CA LEU A 109 -20.14 0.43 -9.74
C LEU A 109 -19.73 -0.97 -10.19
N ALA A 110 -20.58 -1.60 -10.99
CA ALA A 110 -20.33 -2.94 -11.52
C ALA A 110 -19.05 -3.00 -12.36
N GLU A 111 -18.72 -1.94 -13.09
CA GLU A 111 -17.49 -1.78 -13.84
C GLU A 111 -16.99 -0.34 -13.67
N THR A 112 -15.70 -0.17 -13.37
CA THR A 112 -15.09 1.16 -13.26
C THR A 112 -13.59 1.11 -13.53
N VAL A 113 -13.05 2.19 -14.06
CA VAL A 113 -11.60 2.41 -14.15
C VAL A 113 -11.21 3.32 -12.99
N VAL A 114 -10.27 2.86 -12.17
CA VAL A 114 -9.75 3.62 -11.04
C VAL A 114 -8.29 3.97 -11.24
N ASP A 115 -7.91 5.16 -10.81
CA ASP A 115 -6.52 5.51 -10.60
C ASP A 115 -6.08 5.07 -9.19
N LEU A 116 -4.87 4.52 -9.12
CA LEU A 116 -4.23 4.04 -7.89
C LEU A 116 -2.75 4.42 -7.90
N PRO A 117 -2.10 4.62 -6.76
CA PRO A 117 -0.65 4.84 -6.73
C PRO A 117 0.11 3.60 -7.20
N GLU A 118 1.22 3.80 -7.90
CA GLU A 118 2.11 2.71 -8.30
C GLU A 118 2.54 1.87 -7.09
N GLY A 119 2.48 0.55 -7.24
CA GLY A 119 2.73 -0.38 -6.14
C GLY A 119 1.50 -0.70 -5.29
N SER A 120 0.31 -0.22 -5.65
CA SER A 120 -0.95 -0.71 -5.08
C SER A 120 -1.09 -2.22 -5.25
N THR A 121 -1.76 -2.85 -4.29
CA THR A 121 -1.99 -4.30 -4.24
C THR A 121 -3.48 -4.61 -4.28
N ILE A 122 -3.82 -5.89 -4.43
CA ILE A 122 -5.21 -6.37 -4.26
C ILE A 122 -5.80 -5.88 -2.92
N LYS A 123 -5.05 -5.94 -1.81
CA LYS A 123 -5.47 -5.41 -0.51
C LYS A 123 -5.84 -3.92 -0.60
N SER A 124 -5.12 -3.12 -1.39
CA SER A 124 -5.45 -1.70 -1.63
C SER A 124 -6.83 -1.53 -2.29
N ILE A 125 -7.19 -2.39 -3.24
CA ILE A 125 -8.51 -2.38 -3.88
C ILE A 125 -9.58 -2.79 -2.86
N LEU A 126 -9.40 -3.90 -2.16
CA LEU A 126 -10.40 -4.38 -1.19
C LEU A 126 -10.68 -3.34 -0.10
N LYS A 127 -9.66 -2.60 0.34
CA LYS A 127 -9.80 -1.45 1.24
C LYS A 127 -10.64 -0.32 0.64
N LYS A 128 -10.39 0.04 -0.62
CA LYS A 128 -11.12 1.12 -1.32
C LYS A 128 -12.62 0.84 -1.37
N TYR A 129 -13.01 -0.42 -1.60
CA TYR A 129 -14.41 -0.86 -1.62
C TYR A 129 -14.95 -1.34 -0.27
N ARG A 130 -14.14 -1.29 0.80
CA ARG A 130 -14.53 -1.72 2.17
C ARG A 130 -15.00 -3.18 2.22
N ILE A 131 -14.32 -4.06 1.49
CA ILE A 131 -14.60 -5.50 1.41
C ILE A 131 -13.43 -6.38 1.88
N THR A 132 -12.42 -5.81 2.55
CA THR A 132 -11.26 -6.56 3.05
C THR A 132 -11.65 -7.71 3.98
N GLN A 133 -12.73 -7.54 4.77
CA GLN A 133 -13.29 -8.56 5.66
C GLN A 133 -13.84 -9.79 4.94
N LEU A 134 -14.06 -9.72 3.63
CA LEU A 134 -14.52 -10.84 2.81
C LEU A 134 -13.36 -11.57 2.12
N SER A 135 -12.11 -11.17 2.34
CA SER A 135 -10.97 -11.59 1.50
C SER A 135 -10.74 -13.11 1.41
N ASP A 136 -11.18 -13.88 2.39
CA ASP A 136 -11.15 -15.35 2.43
C ASP A 136 -12.27 -16.02 1.60
N ARG A 137 -13.29 -15.24 1.24
CA ARG A 137 -14.46 -15.65 0.45
C ARG A 137 -14.50 -15.01 -0.94
N LEU A 138 -13.40 -14.37 -1.38
CA LEU A 138 -13.35 -13.75 -2.69
C LEU A 138 -12.54 -14.60 -3.67
N GLU A 139 -13.08 -14.77 -4.87
CA GLU A 139 -12.29 -15.14 -6.03
C GLU A 139 -11.90 -13.87 -6.78
N ILE A 140 -10.60 -13.72 -7.03
CA ILE A 140 -10.03 -12.53 -7.67
C ILE A 140 -9.28 -12.97 -8.91
N ILE A 141 -9.69 -12.44 -10.06
CA ILE A 141 -9.10 -12.72 -11.36
C ILE A 141 -8.41 -11.45 -11.85
N VAL A 142 -7.12 -11.55 -12.19
CA VAL A 142 -6.35 -10.45 -12.79
C VAL A 142 -5.88 -10.88 -14.18
N ASN A 143 -6.32 -10.19 -15.22
CA ASN A 143 -6.03 -10.53 -16.63
C ASN A 143 -6.23 -12.03 -16.92
N ASP A 144 -7.43 -12.52 -16.61
CA ASP A 144 -7.87 -13.92 -16.82
C ASP A 144 -7.11 -14.97 -15.98
N LYS A 145 -6.37 -14.55 -14.95
CA LYS A 145 -5.63 -15.45 -14.05
C LYS A 145 -6.12 -15.33 -12.61
N PRO A 146 -6.45 -16.44 -11.94
CA PRO A 146 -6.82 -16.40 -10.53
C PRO A 146 -5.63 -15.98 -9.66
N ILE A 147 -5.88 -15.05 -8.74
CA ILE A 147 -4.92 -14.51 -7.79
C ILE A 147 -5.37 -14.81 -6.37
N HIS A 148 -4.60 -15.62 -5.66
CA HIS A 148 -4.89 -16.01 -4.27
C HIS A 148 -4.18 -15.15 -3.22
N LYS A 149 -3.28 -14.24 -3.64
CA LYS A 149 -2.47 -13.42 -2.74
C LYS A 149 -2.98 -11.99 -2.73
N ILE A 150 -3.52 -11.54 -1.60
CA ILE A 150 -3.96 -10.14 -1.41
C ILE A 150 -2.81 -9.10 -1.54
N ASN A 151 -1.56 -9.55 -1.38
CA ASN A 151 -0.38 -8.72 -1.56
C ASN A 151 0.15 -8.72 -3.00
N TYR A 152 -0.59 -9.30 -3.96
CA TYR A 152 -0.27 -9.21 -5.38
C TYR A 152 -0.25 -7.74 -5.82
N VAL A 153 0.85 -7.33 -6.45
CA VAL A 153 1.07 -5.96 -6.92
C VAL A 153 0.39 -5.78 -8.27
N ILE A 154 -0.52 -4.81 -8.33
CA ILE A 154 -1.30 -4.50 -9.52
C ILE A 154 -0.46 -3.64 -10.46
N LYS A 155 -0.62 -3.87 -11.76
CA LYS A 155 0.06 -3.12 -12.83
C LYS A 155 -0.90 -2.19 -13.54
N ASP A 156 -0.32 -1.22 -14.25
CA ASP A 156 -1.07 -0.32 -15.11
C ASP A 156 -1.82 -1.12 -16.18
N TRP A 157 -3.09 -0.76 -16.36
CA TRP A 157 -4.07 -1.41 -17.24
C TRP A 157 -4.46 -2.85 -16.89
N ASP A 158 -4.19 -3.32 -15.67
CA ASP A 158 -4.73 -4.61 -15.22
C ASP A 158 -6.27 -4.59 -15.22
N ASN A 159 -6.87 -5.69 -15.69
CA ASN A 159 -8.29 -5.97 -15.58
C ASN A 159 -8.53 -6.90 -14.40
N ILE A 160 -9.32 -6.46 -13.43
CA ILE A 160 -9.55 -7.16 -12.17
C ILE A 160 -11.04 -7.45 -12.03
N ALA A 161 -11.39 -8.74 -11.99
CA ALA A 161 -12.73 -9.19 -11.68
C ALA A 161 -12.76 -9.79 -10.27
N ILE A 162 -13.76 -9.41 -9.48
CA ILE A 162 -13.93 -9.86 -8.10
C ILE A 162 -15.30 -10.52 -7.97
N PHE A 163 -15.29 -11.75 -7.46
CA PHE A 163 -16.46 -12.60 -7.25
C PHE A 163 -16.54 -12.99 -5.77
N LEU A 164 -17.76 -13.22 -5.29
CA LEU A 164 -18.00 -13.82 -3.98
C LEU A 164 -18.19 -15.33 -4.16
N LEU A 165 -17.49 -16.12 -3.34
CA LEU A 165 -17.60 -17.58 -3.26
C LEU A 165 -18.75 -18.01 -2.33
#